data_AF-A0A642KTK8-F1
#
_entry.id   AF-A0A642KTK8-F1
#
_cell.length_a   1.000
_cell.length_b   1.000
_cell.length_c   1.000
_cell.angle_alpha   90.00
_cell.angle_beta   90.00
_cell.angle_gamma   90.00
#
_symmetry.space_group_name_H-M   'P 1'
#
loop_
_entity.id
_entity.type
_entity.pdbx_description
1 polymer ?
#
loop_
_entity_poly.entity_id
_entity_poly.type
_entity_poly.pdbx_seq_one_letter_code
_entity_poly.pdbx_strand_id
1 'polypeptide(L)'
;MKTEYLFVILLVLIGFSSCEDSTSDATLELSQSTFENISSDGATLTVNITSSDSWTAASSSTACNLVPNQGTSNQSLSIVVEANLDEAPKNMTVVVTSGGIKKTISISQQGRSTTAGEYHYNLPVIFHVLYKDKNNPLQYVKQDRLAKILDTVNKLYKDKTKSVDMNLTFTLATTDEKGNSLPTPGVEYVLWEESYPIDCDAFMNDETDKYVKYIWEPNNYINVMVYNFKDDESTNSTTLGIAHIPFSTVGSNYLEGLSKTQKSYLEKRNLKFPYSVSINSLFINDQSTSTQYSTADITVTLAHELGHYLGLHHAFSENDEGIYDGCFDSDYCDDTPTYNKVKYDADYAYTAKNDPANFTFDYLVKRENCKTNQTFTSTNIMDYSVSYSDRFTNDQRSRIRHVLTYSPLIPGPKQGQTQTRSVVEGPIDLPIRTAR
;
A
#
# COMPACT_ATOMS: atom_id res chain seq x y z
N MET A 1 22.83 63.54 61.81
CA MET A 1 24.16 62.89 61.78
C MET A 1 24.46 62.53 60.33
N LYS A 2 25.54 63.10 59.79
CA LYS A 2 26.46 62.56 58.76
C LYS A 2 25.85 62.06 57.44
N THR A 3 26.00 62.83 56.34
CA THR A 3 27.04 62.67 55.27
C THR A 3 26.91 61.33 54.52
N GLU A 4 26.82 61.20 53.19
CA GLU A 4 27.39 61.94 52.05
C GLU A 4 26.78 61.48 50.70
N TYR A 5 26.94 62.35 49.70
CA TYR A 5 26.95 62.25 48.22
C TYR A 5 26.66 60.92 47.50
N LEU A 6 25.98 60.98 46.33
CA LEU A 6 26.68 61.08 45.02
C LEU A 6 25.70 61.26 43.85
N PHE A 7 25.99 62.26 43.01
CA PHE A 7 25.42 62.49 41.67
C PHE A 7 26.09 61.54 40.67
N VAL A 8 25.32 60.79 39.87
CA VAL A 8 25.79 60.31 38.56
C VAL A 8 24.62 60.37 37.57
N ILE A 9 24.77 61.26 36.59
CA ILE A 9 23.93 61.39 35.40
C ILE A 9 24.24 60.20 34.49
N LEU A 10 23.25 59.37 34.18
CA LEU A 10 23.38 58.30 33.20
C LEU A 10 22.93 58.83 31.83
N LEU A 11 23.91 59.11 30.96
CA LEU A 11 23.70 59.35 29.54
C LEU A 11 23.18 58.06 28.89
N VAL A 12 22.01 58.13 28.27
CA VAL A 12 21.47 57.07 27.40
C VAL A 12 22.17 57.19 26.04
N LEU A 13 23.14 56.31 25.79
CA LEU A 13 23.69 56.06 24.46
C LEU A 13 22.75 55.09 23.73
N ILE A 14 21.90 55.61 22.86
CA ILE A 14 21.17 54.82 21.87
C ILE A 14 22.20 54.41 20.81
N GLY A 15 22.72 53.19 20.96
CA GLY A 15 23.49 52.54 19.90
C GLY A 15 22.55 52.20 18.75
N PHE A 16 22.57 53.01 17.69
CA PHE A 16 22.17 52.54 16.37
C PHE A 16 23.20 51.49 15.94
N SER A 17 22.95 50.23 16.26
CA SER A 17 23.51 49.13 15.46
C SER A 17 22.87 49.25 14.08
N SER A 18 23.57 49.94 13.18
CA SER A 18 23.49 49.67 11.76
C SER A 18 23.94 48.23 11.58
N CYS A 19 23.01 47.26 11.64
CA CYS A 19 23.20 46.05 10.87
C CYS A 19 23.24 46.53 9.42
N GLU A 20 24.43 46.53 8.82
CA GLU A 20 24.52 46.33 7.39
C GLU A 20 23.66 45.11 7.08
N ASP A 21 22.55 45.31 6.37
CA ASP A 21 21.90 44.24 5.63
C ASP A 21 22.97 43.71 4.66
N SER A 22 23.72 42.71 5.11
CA SER A 22 24.40 41.82 4.18
C SER A 22 23.29 41.02 3.51
N THR A 23 22.60 41.62 2.55
CA THR A 23 21.81 40.89 1.57
C THR A 23 22.80 40.01 0.82
N SER A 24 23.04 38.82 1.35
CA SER A 24 23.46 37.70 0.53
C SER A 24 22.47 37.64 -0.61
N ASP A 25 22.87 38.07 -1.81
CA ASP A 25 22.04 37.90 -3.00
C ASP A 25 21.62 36.43 -3.04
N ALA A 26 20.32 36.17 -2.90
CA ALA A 26 19.81 34.82 -2.91
C ALA A 26 20.26 34.16 -4.23
N THR A 27 20.90 32.99 -4.14
CA THR A 27 21.34 32.25 -5.33
C THR A 27 20.54 30.97 -5.47
N LEU A 28 20.19 30.64 -6.71
CA LEU A 28 19.59 29.36 -7.08
C LEU A 28 20.07 28.99 -8.47
N GLU A 29 20.87 27.94 -8.60
CA GLU A 29 21.32 27.40 -9.87
C GLU A 29 21.09 25.89 -9.94
N LEU A 30 20.84 25.39 -11.15
CA LEU A 30 20.56 23.98 -11.44
C LEU A 30 21.64 23.43 -12.36
N SER A 31 22.16 22.23 -12.09
CA SER A 31 23.13 21.57 -12.98
C SER A 31 22.55 21.23 -14.36
N GLN A 32 21.22 21.07 -14.45
CA GLN A 32 20.50 20.77 -15.67
C GLN A 32 19.04 21.22 -15.53
N SER A 33 18.48 21.78 -16.61
CA SER A 33 17.10 22.29 -16.65
C SER A 33 16.24 21.62 -17.72
N THR A 34 16.77 20.70 -18.51
CA THR A 34 16.03 20.03 -19.58
C THR A 34 16.45 18.57 -19.70
N PHE A 35 15.46 17.69 -19.78
CA PHE A 35 15.62 16.26 -20.05
C PHE A 35 14.66 15.87 -21.18
N GLU A 36 15.19 15.34 -22.28
CA GLU A 36 14.41 14.97 -23.46
C GLU A 36 14.51 13.46 -23.70
N ASN A 37 13.50 12.91 -24.37
CA ASN A 37 13.47 11.51 -24.79
C ASN A 37 13.63 10.51 -23.64
N ILE A 38 13.06 10.83 -22.47
CA ILE A 38 12.98 9.87 -21.36
C ILE A 38 12.13 8.67 -21.81
N SER A 39 12.62 7.45 -21.54
CA SER A 39 11.90 6.22 -21.87
C SER A 39 10.49 6.21 -21.29
N SER A 40 9.54 5.57 -21.99
CA SER A 40 8.21 5.30 -21.44
C SER A 40 8.26 4.35 -20.25
N ASP A 41 9.35 3.62 -20.02
CA ASP A 41 9.55 2.81 -18.80
C ASP A 41 9.88 3.65 -17.56
N GLY A 42 10.09 4.95 -17.72
CA GLY A 42 10.50 5.86 -16.65
C GLY A 42 12.01 5.96 -16.49
N ALA A 43 12.45 6.81 -15.55
CA ALA A 43 13.85 7.02 -15.21
C ALA A 43 13.99 7.74 -13.87
N THR A 44 15.14 7.58 -13.20
CA THR A 44 15.56 8.50 -12.13
C THR A 44 16.56 9.50 -12.71
N LEU A 45 16.21 10.78 -12.62
CA LEU A 45 17.05 11.89 -13.07
C LEU A 45 17.64 12.59 -11.85
N THR A 46 18.85 13.13 -11.98
CA THR A 46 19.54 13.80 -10.88
C THR A 46 19.90 15.22 -11.28
N VAL A 47 19.50 16.19 -10.47
CA VAL A 47 19.84 17.61 -10.64
C VAL A 47 20.50 18.11 -9.37
N ASN A 48 21.73 18.64 -9.48
CA ASN A 48 22.39 19.29 -8.36
C ASN A 48 21.87 20.73 -8.27
N ILE A 49 21.33 21.07 -7.10
CA ILE A 49 20.87 22.42 -6.75
C ILE A 49 22.01 23.12 -6.01
N THR A 50 22.36 24.31 -6.46
CA THR A 50 23.25 25.23 -5.75
C THR A 50 22.39 26.38 -5.24
N SER A 51 22.28 26.55 -3.92
CA SER A 51 21.49 27.64 -3.34
C SER A 51 22.13 28.24 -2.10
N SER A 52 21.91 29.53 -1.87
CA SER A 52 22.31 30.22 -0.64
C SER A 52 21.34 29.97 0.54
N ASP A 53 20.13 29.49 0.26
CA ASP A 53 19.02 29.39 1.21
C ASP A 53 18.33 28.01 1.16
N SER A 54 17.29 27.85 1.98
CA SER A 54 16.36 26.72 1.85
C SER A 54 15.57 26.80 0.55
N TRP A 55 15.34 25.64 -0.07
CA TRP A 55 14.60 25.53 -1.32
C TRP A 55 13.48 24.49 -1.23
N THR A 56 12.47 24.64 -2.07
CA THR A 56 11.40 23.65 -2.30
C THR A 56 11.26 23.34 -3.78
N ALA A 57 10.82 22.13 -4.11
CA ALA A 57 10.58 21.67 -5.47
C ALA A 57 9.15 21.13 -5.60
N ALA A 58 8.47 21.50 -6.67
CA ALA A 58 7.12 21.03 -6.96
C ALA A 58 7.01 20.56 -8.42
N SER A 59 6.37 19.42 -8.63
CA SER A 59 6.12 18.83 -9.94
C SER A 59 4.74 19.21 -10.46
N SER A 60 4.61 19.40 -11.78
CA SER A 60 3.34 19.58 -12.48
C SER A 60 2.56 18.27 -12.71
N SER A 61 3.13 17.13 -12.33
CA SER A 61 2.63 15.79 -12.63
C SER A 61 2.84 14.85 -11.44
N THR A 62 1.86 13.99 -11.18
CA THR A 62 1.92 12.94 -10.14
C THR A 62 2.87 11.81 -10.52
N ALA A 63 3.12 11.59 -11.82
CA ALA A 63 4.07 10.61 -12.33
C ALA A 63 5.55 11.02 -12.13
N CYS A 64 5.81 12.07 -11.36
CA CYS A 64 7.13 12.65 -11.15
C CYS A 64 7.30 12.94 -9.66
N ASN A 65 7.92 11.99 -8.95
CA ASN A 65 8.18 12.05 -7.52
C ASN A 65 9.54 12.70 -7.26
N LEU A 66 9.62 13.57 -6.26
CA LEU A 66 10.78 14.42 -5.97
C LEU A 66 11.40 14.03 -4.62
N VAL A 67 12.68 13.66 -4.64
CA VAL A 67 13.39 13.15 -3.47
C VAL A 67 14.74 13.85 -3.31
N PRO A 68 14.94 14.68 -2.26
CA PRO A 68 13.88 15.28 -1.44
C PRO A 68 13.15 16.38 -2.22
N ASN A 69 11.91 16.70 -1.84
CA ASN A 69 11.15 17.81 -2.42
C ASN A 69 11.43 19.17 -1.74
N GLN A 70 12.29 19.19 -0.72
CA GLN A 70 12.78 20.38 -0.05
C GLN A 70 14.19 20.14 0.48
N GLY A 71 14.96 21.21 0.64
CA GLY A 71 16.34 21.10 1.10
C GLY A 71 16.92 22.43 1.54
N THR A 72 18.20 22.40 1.91
CA THR A 72 18.94 23.58 2.33
C THR A 72 20.28 23.62 1.62
N SER A 73 20.67 24.81 1.17
CA SER A 73 21.97 25.05 0.54
C SER A 73 22.16 24.15 -0.70
N ASN A 74 23.38 23.62 -0.88
CA ASN A 74 23.71 22.76 -2.02
C ASN A 74 23.28 21.32 -1.75
N GLN A 75 22.42 20.77 -2.59
CA GLN A 75 21.90 19.42 -2.43
C GLN A 75 21.48 18.84 -3.78
N SER A 76 21.54 17.51 -3.91
CA SER A 76 21.03 16.82 -5.10
C SER A 76 19.53 16.57 -4.97
N LEU A 77 18.79 16.86 -6.03
CA LEU A 77 17.39 16.53 -6.23
C LEU A 77 17.30 15.32 -7.17
N SER A 78 16.76 14.21 -6.67
CA SER A 78 16.37 13.07 -7.50
C SER A 78 14.92 13.25 -7.96
N ILE A 79 14.71 13.15 -9.27
CA ILE A 79 13.42 13.22 -9.93
C ILE A 79 13.11 11.82 -10.46
N VAL A 80 12.21 11.11 -9.79
CA VAL A 80 11.78 9.77 -10.17
C VAL A 80 10.57 9.90 -11.09
N VAL A 81 10.82 9.70 -12.38
CA VAL A 81 9.79 9.70 -13.43
C VAL A 81 9.26 8.28 -13.56
N GLU A 82 7.98 8.08 -13.25
CA GLU A 82 7.31 6.80 -13.40
C GLU A 82 7.12 6.41 -14.87
N ALA A 83 6.80 5.15 -15.13
CA ALA A 83 6.51 4.71 -16.49
C ALA A 83 5.25 5.40 -17.05
N ASN A 84 5.33 5.83 -18.30
CA ASN A 84 4.17 6.30 -19.03
C ASN A 84 3.44 5.10 -19.66
N LEU A 85 2.26 4.80 -19.13
CA LEU A 85 1.43 3.71 -19.66
C LEU A 85 0.65 4.11 -20.93
N ASP A 86 0.55 5.40 -21.22
CA ASP A 86 -0.17 5.93 -22.38
C ASP A 86 0.70 5.93 -23.65
N GLU A 87 0.10 5.67 -24.80
CA GLU A 87 0.78 5.76 -26.11
C GLU A 87 1.22 7.19 -26.46
N ALA A 88 0.56 8.19 -25.89
CA ALA A 88 0.91 9.59 -26.09
C ALA A 88 2.10 9.99 -25.19
N PRO A 89 3.07 10.76 -25.72
CA PRO A 89 4.15 11.30 -24.91
C PRO A 89 3.63 12.27 -23.85
N LYS A 90 4.40 12.43 -22.76
CA LYS A 90 4.07 13.31 -21.63
C LYS A 90 5.17 14.34 -21.42
N ASN A 91 4.76 15.59 -21.19
CA ASN A 91 5.65 16.67 -20.79
C ASN A 91 5.35 17.08 -19.36
N MET A 92 6.38 17.21 -18.55
CA MET A 92 6.30 17.52 -17.13
C MET A 92 7.26 18.65 -16.80
N THR A 93 6.93 19.44 -15.79
CA THR A 93 7.82 20.48 -15.27
C THR A 93 8.01 20.32 -13.77
N VAL A 94 9.24 20.59 -13.32
CA VAL A 94 9.57 20.72 -11.90
C VAL A 94 10.02 22.16 -11.66
N VAL A 95 9.40 22.83 -10.70
CA VAL A 95 9.75 24.21 -10.32
C VAL A 95 10.47 24.17 -8.98
N VAL A 96 11.73 24.59 -8.97
CA VAL A 96 12.54 24.77 -7.76
C VAL A 96 12.47 26.23 -7.35
N THR A 97 12.16 26.50 -6.08
CA THR A 97 12.00 27.85 -5.52
C THR A 97 12.93 28.04 -4.33
N SER A 98 13.70 29.13 -4.30
CA SER A 98 14.56 29.54 -3.19
C SER A 98 14.63 31.06 -3.11
N GLY A 99 14.41 31.66 -1.94
CA GLY A 99 14.48 33.13 -1.76
C GLY A 99 13.62 33.96 -2.73
N GLY A 100 12.52 33.39 -3.27
CA GLY A 100 11.67 34.00 -4.29
C GLY A 100 12.12 33.78 -5.75
N ILE A 101 13.34 33.28 -5.97
CA ILE A 101 13.84 32.87 -7.29
C ILE A 101 13.21 31.53 -7.67
N LYS A 102 12.75 31.40 -8.91
CA LYS A 102 12.20 30.16 -9.47
C LYS A 102 13.02 29.71 -10.67
N LYS A 103 13.41 28.44 -10.69
CA LYS A 103 14.02 27.78 -11.86
C LYS A 103 13.16 26.57 -12.24
N THR A 104 13.01 26.36 -13.55
CA THR A 104 12.17 25.30 -14.09
C THR A 104 13.02 24.23 -14.74
N ILE A 105 12.70 22.97 -14.47
CA ILE A 105 13.24 21.79 -15.14
C ILE A 105 12.13 21.26 -16.05
N SER A 106 12.41 21.13 -17.34
CA SER A 106 11.49 20.59 -18.34
C SER A 106 11.84 19.13 -18.63
N ILE A 107 10.86 18.24 -18.60
CA ILE A 107 11.03 16.80 -18.81
C ILE A 107 10.08 16.35 -19.92
N SER A 108 10.63 15.73 -20.97
CA SER A 108 9.86 15.12 -22.05
C SER A 108 10.04 13.61 -22.04
N GLN A 109 8.94 12.90 -21.80
CA GLN A 109 8.88 11.45 -21.73
C GLN A 109 8.12 10.88 -22.93
N GLN A 110 8.66 9.81 -23.50
CA GLN A 110 8.08 9.11 -24.63
C GLN A 110 6.76 8.44 -24.26
N GLY A 111 5.92 8.26 -25.27
CA GLY A 111 4.74 7.42 -25.20
C GLY A 111 5.13 5.94 -25.18
N ARG A 112 4.23 5.10 -24.65
CA ARG A 112 4.42 3.66 -24.68
C ARG A 112 4.25 3.10 -26.09
N SER A 113 5.15 2.21 -26.50
CA SER A 113 5.01 1.51 -27.78
C SER A 113 3.85 0.51 -27.73
N THR A 114 3.06 0.44 -28.81
CA THR A 114 2.01 -0.59 -28.99
C THR A 114 2.58 -2.01 -29.11
N THR A 115 3.88 -2.14 -29.38
CA THR A 115 4.59 -3.42 -29.42
C THR A 115 5.27 -3.79 -28.11
N ALA A 116 5.24 -2.91 -27.10
CA ALA A 116 5.80 -3.21 -25.79
C ALA A 116 4.98 -4.30 -25.09
N GLY A 117 5.64 -5.24 -24.43
CA GLY A 117 4.97 -6.17 -23.52
C GLY A 117 4.28 -5.43 -22.37
N GLU A 118 3.40 -6.13 -21.65
CA GLU A 118 2.68 -5.57 -20.49
C GLU A 118 3.65 -5.11 -19.38
N TYR A 119 3.31 -4.03 -18.68
CA TYR A 119 4.24 -3.39 -17.73
C TYR A 119 4.36 -4.26 -16.49
N HIS A 120 5.59 -4.56 -16.07
CA HIS A 120 5.82 -5.30 -14.84
C HIS A 120 5.74 -4.33 -13.66
N TYR A 121 4.76 -4.51 -12.78
CA TYR A 121 4.62 -3.66 -11.60
C TYR A 121 5.57 -4.10 -10.49
N ASN A 122 6.39 -3.17 -10.01
CA ASN A 122 7.16 -3.35 -8.79
C ASN A 122 6.43 -2.63 -7.65
N LEU A 123 5.98 -3.36 -6.63
CA LEU A 123 5.15 -2.84 -5.55
C LEU A 123 5.94 -2.83 -4.24
N PRO A 124 6.45 -1.67 -3.79
CA PRO A 124 7.15 -1.57 -2.52
C PRO A 124 6.22 -1.91 -1.36
N VAL A 125 6.65 -2.80 -0.47
CA VAL A 125 5.94 -3.22 0.74
C VAL A 125 6.73 -2.73 1.95
N ILE A 126 6.02 -2.11 2.89
CA ILE A 126 6.54 -1.76 4.21
C ILE A 126 5.69 -2.50 5.26
N PHE A 127 6.36 -3.32 6.07
CA PHE A 127 5.74 -3.98 7.22
C PHE A 127 5.86 -3.07 8.44
N HIS A 128 4.73 -2.61 8.97
CA HIS A 128 4.67 -1.88 10.23
C HIS A 128 4.41 -2.88 11.36
N VAL A 129 5.46 -3.25 12.08
CA VAL A 129 5.38 -4.19 13.21
C VAL A 129 4.99 -3.41 14.47
N LEU A 130 3.72 -3.49 14.86
CA LEU A 130 3.19 -2.80 16.04
C LEU A 130 3.39 -3.70 17.27
N TYR A 131 4.25 -3.27 18.20
CA TYR A 131 4.67 -4.09 19.34
C TYR A 131 4.51 -3.37 20.67
N LYS A 132 4.26 -4.12 21.74
CA LYS A 132 4.28 -3.61 23.12
C LYS A 132 5.47 -4.15 23.91
N ASP A 133 5.82 -5.42 23.69
CA ASP A 133 6.99 -6.08 24.25
C ASP A 133 7.97 -6.44 23.14
N LYS A 134 9.11 -5.75 23.11
CA LYS A 134 10.21 -5.98 22.16
C LYS A 134 10.83 -7.38 22.28
N ASN A 135 10.68 -8.04 23.42
CA ASN A 135 11.24 -9.37 23.65
C ASN A 135 10.29 -10.49 23.21
N ASN A 136 9.03 -10.18 22.90
CA ASN A 136 8.07 -11.15 22.42
C ASN A 136 8.20 -11.31 20.89
N PRO A 137 8.66 -12.46 20.37
CA PRO A 137 8.88 -12.65 18.93
C PRO A 137 7.61 -12.68 18.08
N LEU A 138 6.44 -12.84 18.71
CA LEU A 138 5.14 -12.71 18.03
C LEU A 138 4.68 -11.26 17.93
N GLN A 139 5.22 -10.34 18.75
CA GLN A 139 4.96 -8.90 18.63
C GLN A 139 6.07 -8.19 17.86
N TYR A 140 7.33 -8.59 18.06
CA TYR A 140 8.52 -8.01 17.43
C TYR A 140 9.08 -8.98 16.38
N VAL A 141 8.28 -9.25 15.35
CA VAL A 141 8.59 -10.21 14.29
C VAL A 141 9.86 -9.78 13.54
N LYS A 142 10.82 -10.69 13.43
CA LYS A 142 12.09 -10.40 12.76
C LYS A 142 11.90 -10.15 11.26
N GLN A 143 12.69 -9.21 10.73
CA GLN A 143 12.68 -8.87 9.30
C GLN A 143 12.95 -10.07 8.39
N ASP A 144 13.85 -10.99 8.77
CA ASP A 144 14.17 -12.14 7.94
C ASP A 144 12.98 -13.10 7.77
N ARG A 145 12.10 -13.18 8.78
CA ARG A 145 10.85 -13.95 8.67
C ARG A 145 9.88 -13.26 7.72
N LEU A 146 9.67 -11.96 7.86
CA LEU A 146 8.79 -11.18 6.98
C LEU A 146 9.26 -11.22 5.52
N ALA A 147 10.57 -11.13 5.28
CA ALA A 147 11.17 -11.29 3.95
C ALA A 147 10.85 -12.67 3.34
N LYS A 148 11.03 -13.76 4.10
CA LYS A 148 10.72 -15.13 3.64
C LYS A 148 9.22 -15.33 3.33
N ILE A 149 8.34 -14.70 4.11
CA ILE A 149 6.90 -14.71 3.85
C ILE A 149 6.64 -14.02 2.51
N LEU A 150 7.15 -12.81 2.30
CA LEU A 150 6.96 -12.07 1.06
C LEU A 150 7.56 -12.78 -0.16
N ASP A 151 8.72 -13.44 0.00
CA ASP A 151 9.31 -14.28 -1.05
C ASP A 151 8.41 -15.44 -1.46
N THR A 152 7.63 -15.99 -0.52
CA THR A 152 6.68 -17.08 -0.79
C THR A 152 5.44 -16.54 -1.47
N VAL A 153 4.91 -15.40 -1.02
CA VAL A 153 3.81 -14.68 -1.69
C VAL A 153 4.18 -14.35 -3.14
N ASN A 154 5.38 -13.84 -3.39
CA ASN A 154 5.86 -13.57 -4.74
C ASN A 154 5.91 -14.83 -5.62
N LYS A 155 6.17 -16.02 -5.06
CA LYS A 155 6.10 -17.27 -5.82
C LYS A 155 4.67 -17.60 -6.24
N LEU A 156 3.69 -17.39 -5.36
CA LEU A 156 2.27 -17.61 -5.67
C LEU A 156 1.79 -16.68 -6.80
N TYR A 157 2.17 -15.40 -6.76
CA TYR A 157 1.75 -14.40 -7.75
C TYR A 157 2.42 -14.54 -9.13
N LYS A 158 3.57 -15.23 -9.22
CA LYS A 158 4.34 -15.40 -10.46
C LYS A 158 4.31 -16.82 -11.05
N ASP A 159 3.62 -17.77 -10.41
CA ASP A 159 3.64 -19.17 -10.81
C ASP A 159 2.89 -19.39 -12.13
N LYS A 160 3.64 -19.59 -13.22
CA LYS A 160 3.09 -19.93 -14.55
C LYS A 160 2.77 -21.41 -14.74
N THR A 161 3.18 -22.25 -13.81
CA THR A 161 3.08 -23.71 -13.96
C THR A 161 1.72 -24.22 -13.50
N LYS A 162 1.17 -23.62 -12.44
CA LYS A 162 -0.14 -23.99 -11.87
C LYS A 162 -1.15 -22.86 -11.89
N SER A 163 -0.68 -21.62 -11.89
CA SER A 163 -1.48 -20.39 -11.79
C SER A 163 -1.28 -19.52 -13.04
N VAL A 164 -1.89 -18.34 -13.03
CA VAL A 164 -1.60 -17.28 -13.99
C VAL A 164 -0.58 -16.30 -13.39
N ASP A 165 0.40 -15.88 -14.19
CA ASP A 165 1.37 -14.86 -13.78
C ASP A 165 0.71 -13.47 -13.74
N MET A 166 0.71 -12.86 -12.56
CA MET A 166 0.18 -11.53 -12.31
C MET A 166 1.03 -10.41 -12.92
N ASN A 167 2.25 -10.73 -13.35
CA ASN A 167 3.23 -9.81 -13.91
C ASN A 167 3.48 -8.60 -12.98
N LEU A 168 3.68 -8.92 -11.70
CA LEU A 168 4.05 -7.98 -10.65
C LEU A 168 5.03 -8.65 -9.68
N THR A 169 5.75 -7.84 -8.91
CA THR A 169 6.60 -8.29 -7.80
C THR A 169 6.38 -7.36 -6.62
N PHE A 170 6.17 -7.94 -5.44
CA PHE A 170 6.23 -7.23 -4.18
C PHE A 170 7.69 -7.14 -3.70
N THR A 171 8.17 -5.94 -3.39
CA THR A 171 9.56 -5.73 -2.94
C THR A 171 9.61 -5.05 -1.60
N LEU A 172 10.49 -5.48 -0.70
CA LEU A 172 10.73 -4.78 0.54
C LEU A 172 11.21 -3.34 0.25
N ALA A 173 10.53 -2.35 0.83
CA ALA A 173 10.95 -0.95 0.76
C ALA A 173 12.38 -0.79 1.27
N THR A 174 13.23 -0.05 0.55
CA THR A 174 14.62 0.21 0.98
C THR A 174 14.82 1.63 1.48
N THR A 175 13.85 2.51 1.27
CA THR A 175 13.86 3.92 1.68
C THR A 175 12.59 4.29 2.43
N ASP A 176 12.66 5.31 3.28
CA ASP A 176 11.51 5.90 3.97
C ASP A 176 10.71 6.88 3.09
N GLU A 177 9.64 7.49 3.63
CA GLU A 177 8.82 8.51 2.94
C GLU A 177 9.63 9.77 2.53
N LYS A 178 10.81 9.97 3.12
CA LYS A 178 11.71 11.10 2.83
C LYS A 178 12.85 10.70 1.88
N GLY A 179 12.93 9.44 1.47
CA GLY A 179 13.96 8.89 0.62
C GLY A 179 15.25 8.45 1.31
N ASN A 180 15.31 8.45 2.64
CA ASN A 180 16.47 7.96 3.37
C ASN A 180 16.48 6.43 3.38
N SER A 181 17.65 5.80 3.31
CA SER A 181 17.75 4.35 3.43
C SER A 181 17.23 3.83 4.78
N LEU A 182 16.42 2.78 4.74
CA LEU A 182 15.92 2.10 5.93
C LEU A 182 17.04 1.28 6.60
N PRO A 183 17.18 1.33 7.95
CA PRO A 183 18.12 0.48 8.66
C PRO A 183 17.71 -1.00 8.62
N THR A 184 16.42 -1.28 8.40
CA THR A 184 15.86 -2.62 8.26
C THR A 184 14.95 -2.62 7.03
N PRO A 185 15.44 -3.05 5.86
CA PRO A 185 14.67 -3.02 4.62
C PRO A 185 13.30 -3.69 4.76
N GLY A 186 12.27 -2.93 4.40
CA GLY A 186 10.86 -3.32 4.37
C GLY A 186 10.21 -3.46 5.73
N VAL A 187 10.86 -3.06 6.83
CA VAL A 187 10.25 -3.16 8.17
C VAL A 187 10.47 -1.90 8.98
N GLU A 188 9.38 -1.39 9.53
CA GLU A 188 9.36 -0.38 10.57
C GLU A 188 8.83 -1.02 11.86
N TYR A 189 9.56 -0.88 12.97
CA TYR A 189 9.09 -1.34 14.28
C TYR A 189 8.52 -0.16 15.05
N VAL A 190 7.23 -0.23 15.35
CA VAL A 190 6.48 0.87 15.98
C VAL A 190 6.03 0.44 17.37
N LEU A 191 6.48 1.18 18.40
CA LEU A 191 6.01 0.95 19.77
C LEU A 191 4.53 1.35 19.86
N TRP A 192 3.70 0.40 20.26
CA TRP A 192 2.26 0.59 20.44
C TRP A 192 1.97 1.01 21.89
N GLU A 193 1.54 2.25 22.07
CA GLU A 193 1.34 2.85 23.40
C GLU A 193 -0.03 2.51 24.02
N GLU A 194 -0.96 1.98 23.23
CA GLU A 194 -2.33 1.69 23.68
C GLU A 194 -2.49 0.25 24.21
N SER A 195 -3.75 -0.18 24.37
CA SER A 195 -4.10 -1.53 24.75
C SER A 195 -3.63 -2.55 23.69
N TYR A 196 -3.18 -3.71 24.15
CA TYR A 196 -2.65 -4.79 23.33
C TYR A 196 -3.12 -6.13 23.92
N PRO A 197 -3.57 -7.14 23.14
CA PRO A 197 -3.68 -7.18 21.67
C PRO A 197 -4.62 -6.11 21.06
N ILE A 198 -4.48 -5.85 19.76
CA ILE A 198 -5.20 -4.77 19.06
C ILE A 198 -6.44 -5.35 18.39
N ASP A 199 -7.59 -4.71 18.57
CA ASP A 199 -8.81 -5.04 17.83
C ASP A 199 -8.64 -4.60 16.36
N CYS A 200 -8.56 -5.58 15.45
CA CYS A 200 -8.25 -5.31 14.05
C CYS A 200 -9.41 -4.62 13.31
N ASP A 201 -10.67 -4.87 13.68
CA ASP A 201 -11.81 -4.18 13.08
C ASP A 201 -11.84 -2.73 13.51
N ALA A 202 -11.64 -2.47 14.81
CA ALA A 202 -11.59 -1.11 15.34
C ALA A 202 -10.38 -0.33 14.80
N PHE A 203 -9.24 -0.99 14.55
CA PHE A 203 -8.08 -0.36 13.93
C PHE A 203 -8.34 -0.03 12.46
N MET A 204 -8.80 -1.00 11.67
CA MET A 204 -8.96 -0.85 10.22
C MET A 204 -10.12 0.07 9.85
N ASN A 205 -11.19 0.09 10.65
CA ASN A 205 -12.35 0.94 10.41
C ASN A 205 -12.34 2.24 11.23
N ASP A 206 -11.20 2.62 11.84
CA ASP A 206 -11.04 3.93 12.46
C ASP A 206 -11.24 5.04 11.41
N GLU A 207 -12.24 5.90 11.61
CA GLU A 207 -12.53 7.01 10.70
C GLU A 207 -12.18 8.38 11.30
N THR A 208 -11.47 8.41 12.44
CA THR A 208 -11.19 9.64 13.18
C THR A 208 -9.82 10.23 12.88
N ASP A 209 -9.11 9.76 11.83
CA ASP A 209 -7.72 10.08 11.46
C ASP A 209 -6.61 9.55 12.37
N LYS A 210 -6.99 8.94 13.50
CA LYS A 210 -6.09 8.60 14.61
C LYS A 210 -4.96 7.68 14.17
N TYR A 211 -5.27 6.70 13.31
CA TYR A 211 -4.30 5.68 12.88
C TYR A 211 -3.67 5.95 11.51
N VAL A 212 -4.05 7.02 10.80
CA VAL A 212 -3.44 7.43 9.52
C VAL A 212 -1.94 7.72 9.68
N LYS A 213 -1.50 8.14 10.86
CA LYS A 213 -0.08 8.38 11.17
C LYS A 213 0.80 7.13 11.04
N TYR A 214 0.23 5.92 11.07
CA TYR A 214 0.98 4.66 11.01
C TYR A 214 1.19 4.13 9.59
N ILE A 215 0.43 4.61 8.60
CA ILE A 215 0.66 4.24 7.19
C ILE A 215 1.69 5.18 6.56
N TRP A 216 2.44 4.70 5.59
CA TRP A 216 3.18 5.54 4.63
C TRP A 216 2.31 5.86 3.42
N GLU A 217 2.74 6.83 2.60
CA GLU A 217 2.06 7.25 1.37
C GLU A 217 1.65 6.06 0.48
N PRO A 218 0.35 5.73 0.36
CA PRO A 218 -0.12 4.55 -0.37
C PRO A 218 0.19 4.53 -1.86
N ASN A 219 0.44 5.70 -2.48
CA ASN A 219 0.90 5.73 -3.88
C ASN A 219 2.38 5.32 -4.04
N ASN A 220 3.14 5.22 -2.94
CA ASN A 220 4.54 4.80 -2.96
C ASN A 220 4.74 3.41 -2.33
N TYR A 221 3.91 3.04 -1.34
CA TYR A 221 4.08 1.82 -0.56
C TYR A 221 2.75 1.10 -0.31
N ILE A 222 2.77 -0.23 -0.35
CA ILE A 222 1.73 -1.06 0.25
C ILE A 222 2.05 -1.19 1.75
N ASN A 223 1.15 -0.68 2.57
CA ASN A 223 1.27 -0.73 4.03
C ASN A 223 0.74 -2.06 4.55
N VAL A 224 1.59 -2.87 5.19
CA VAL A 224 1.20 -4.13 5.83
C VAL A 224 1.43 -4.02 7.33
N MET A 225 0.35 -3.98 8.10
CA MET A 225 0.37 -3.91 9.55
C MET A 225 0.52 -5.32 10.14
N VAL A 226 1.44 -5.48 11.09
CA VAL A 226 1.76 -6.77 11.69
C VAL A 226 1.65 -6.65 13.20
N TYR A 227 0.65 -7.29 13.80
CA TYR A 227 0.39 -7.24 15.24
C TYR A 227 -0.51 -8.38 15.71
N ASN A 228 -0.53 -8.66 17.01
CA ASN A 228 -1.45 -9.65 17.58
C ASN A 228 -2.86 -9.08 17.54
N PHE A 229 -3.77 -9.79 16.89
CA PHE A 229 -5.18 -9.40 16.92
C PHE A 229 -5.77 -9.78 18.27
N LYS A 230 -6.70 -8.95 18.74
CA LYS A 230 -7.56 -9.29 19.86
C LYS A 230 -8.60 -10.29 19.38
N ASP A 231 -8.80 -11.36 20.14
CA ASP A 231 -9.85 -12.34 19.84
C ASP A 231 -11.22 -11.68 19.92
N ASP A 232 -12.08 -12.00 18.96
CA ASP A 232 -13.49 -11.65 19.01
C ASP A 232 -14.25 -12.73 19.78
N GLU A 233 -14.49 -12.47 21.06
CA GLU A 233 -15.23 -13.39 21.94
C GLU A 233 -16.68 -13.63 21.49
N SER A 234 -17.21 -12.83 20.55
CA SER A 234 -18.60 -12.93 20.10
C SER A 234 -18.82 -13.90 18.94
N THR A 235 -17.78 -14.19 18.14
CA THR A 235 -17.91 -14.97 16.89
C THR A 235 -17.31 -16.38 16.96
N ASN A 236 -16.61 -16.75 18.05
CA ASN A 236 -15.87 -18.02 18.17
C ASN A 236 -14.94 -18.30 16.96
N SER A 237 -14.57 -17.26 16.20
CA SER A 237 -13.73 -17.34 15.02
C SER A 237 -12.42 -16.59 15.27
N THR A 238 -11.41 -16.94 14.48
CA THR A 238 -10.09 -16.30 14.57
C THR A 238 -9.80 -15.62 13.25
N THR A 239 -9.70 -14.29 13.27
CA THR A 239 -9.27 -13.50 12.11
C THR A 239 -7.75 -13.62 11.95
N LEU A 240 -7.32 -14.02 10.75
CA LEU A 240 -5.90 -14.17 10.40
C LEU A 240 -5.35 -12.93 9.66
N GLY A 241 -6.21 -12.26 8.92
CA GLY A 241 -5.89 -11.07 8.14
C GLY A 241 -7.15 -10.25 7.87
N ILE A 242 -6.93 -9.01 7.45
CA ILE A 242 -7.98 -8.09 7.01
C ILE A 242 -7.35 -7.06 6.06
N ALA A 243 -8.04 -6.71 4.98
CA ALA A 243 -7.54 -5.76 3.99
C ALA A 243 -8.61 -4.75 3.60
N HIS A 244 -8.17 -3.54 3.26
CA HIS A 244 -9.05 -2.57 2.60
C HIS A 244 -9.27 -2.95 1.14
N ILE A 245 -10.52 -2.87 0.69
CA ILE A 245 -10.87 -3.01 -0.73
C ILE A 245 -10.56 -1.70 -1.47
N PRO A 246 -9.88 -1.77 -2.63
CA PRO A 246 -9.39 -0.58 -3.30
C PRO A 246 -10.49 0.32 -3.85
N PHE A 247 -10.11 1.58 -4.06
CA PHE A 247 -11.00 2.54 -4.70
C PHE A 247 -11.03 2.36 -6.21
N SER A 248 -12.20 2.60 -6.80
CA SER A 248 -12.38 2.74 -8.24
C SER A 248 -13.04 4.07 -8.55
N THR A 249 -12.40 4.83 -9.45
CA THR A 249 -12.93 6.12 -9.90
C THR A 249 -14.18 5.89 -10.75
N VAL A 250 -15.26 6.60 -10.46
CA VAL A 250 -16.50 6.57 -11.26
C VAL A 250 -16.21 7.12 -12.66
N GLY A 251 -16.70 6.44 -13.70
CA GLY A 251 -16.49 6.82 -15.10
C GLY A 251 -16.23 5.60 -15.97
N SER A 252 -15.50 5.79 -17.08
CA SER A 252 -15.19 4.73 -18.05
C SER A 252 -14.34 3.59 -17.48
N ASN A 253 -13.54 3.87 -16.45
CA ASN A 253 -12.60 2.91 -15.86
C ASN A 253 -13.10 2.40 -14.49
N TYR A 254 -14.40 2.53 -14.21
CA TYR A 254 -14.98 1.99 -12.98
C TYR A 254 -15.00 0.45 -13.03
N LEU A 255 -14.51 -0.19 -11.97
CA LEU A 255 -14.57 -1.64 -11.78
C LEU A 255 -15.59 -1.99 -10.68
N GLU A 256 -16.53 -2.86 -11.02
CA GLU A 256 -17.55 -3.32 -10.07
C GLU A 256 -16.94 -4.16 -8.93
N GLY A 257 -17.58 -4.12 -7.77
CA GLY A 257 -17.08 -4.75 -6.55
C GLY A 257 -16.09 -3.88 -5.75
N LEU A 258 -15.65 -2.73 -6.27
CA LEU A 258 -14.68 -1.85 -5.58
C LEU A 258 -15.34 -0.64 -4.89
N SER A 259 -14.58 0.01 -4.02
CA SER A 259 -15.02 1.22 -3.29
C SER A 259 -15.12 2.41 -4.23
N LYS A 260 -16.29 3.03 -4.38
CA LYS A 260 -16.48 4.14 -5.32
C LYS A 260 -15.77 5.42 -4.86
N THR A 261 -15.15 6.14 -5.78
CA THR A 261 -14.67 7.52 -5.57
C THR A 261 -14.89 8.40 -6.80
N GLN A 262 -15.06 9.71 -6.59
CA GLN A 262 -15.11 10.71 -7.66
C GLN A 262 -13.71 11.27 -8.01
N LYS A 263 -12.67 10.85 -7.26
CA LYS A 263 -11.31 11.38 -7.37
C LYS A 263 -10.39 10.35 -8.02
N SER A 264 -9.84 10.71 -9.18
CA SER A 264 -8.85 9.89 -9.89
C SER A 264 -7.47 9.91 -9.25
N TYR A 265 -7.20 10.84 -8.35
CA TYR A 265 -5.98 10.95 -7.57
C TYR A 265 -6.31 11.27 -6.11
N LEU A 266 -5.71 10.52 -5.21
CA LEU A 266 -5.83 10.62 -3.76
C LEU A 266 -4.45 10.35 -3.17
N GLU A 267 -4.15 10.95 -2.02
CA GLU A 267 -2.90 10.76 -1.27
C GLU A 267 -3.22 10.42 0.20
N LYS A 268 -2.19 10.04 0.98
CA LYS A 268 -2.31 9.80 2.42
C LYS A 268 -3.05 10.92 3.16
N ARG A 269 -2.77 12.18 2.82
CA ARG A 269 -3.41 13.35 3.45
C ARG A 269 -4.92 13.44 3.23
N ASN A 270 -5.48 12.69 2.29
CA ASN A 270 -6.91 12.65 2.01
C ASN A 270 -7.64 11.60 2.85
N LEU A 271 -6.91 10.72 3.54
CA LEU A 271 -7.46 9.60 4.31
C LEU A 271 -7.80 10.01 5.75
N LYS A 272 -8.83 9.36 6.30
CA LYS A 272 -9.21 9.41 7.72
C LYS A 272 -9.02 8.07 8.43
N PHE A 273 -8.53 7.06 7.72
CA PHE A 273 -8.42 5.68 8.17
C PHE A 273 -7.11 5.07 7.64
N PRO A 274 -6.55 4.04 8.31
CA PRO A 274 -5.26 3.48 7.96
C PRO A 274 -5.37 2.52 6.75
N TYR A 275 -5.58 3.06 5.54
CA TYR A 275 -5.68 2.28 4.30
C TYR A 275 -4.46 1.35 4.12
N SER A 276 -4.66 0.05 4.34
CA SER A 276 -3.60 -0.95 4.52
C SER A 276 -4.14 -2.39 4.43
N VAL A 277 -3.22 -3.35 4.55
CA VAL A 277 -3.45 -4.74 4.90
C VAL A 277 -3.02 -4.94 6.36
N SER A 278 -3.74 -5.71 7.17
CA SER A 278 -3.28 -6.18 8.48
C SER A 278 -3.19 -7.70 8.51
N ILE A 279 -2.14 -8.24 9.14
CA ILE A 279 -1.98 -9.68 9.38
C ILE A 279 -1.74 -9.97 10.87
N ASN A 280 -2.37 -11.03 11.36
CA ASN A 280 -2.30 -11.44 12.75
C ASN A 280 -0.97 -12.14 13.05
N SER A 281 -0.10 -11.46 13.79
CA SER A 281 1.26 -11.97 14.07
C SER A 281 1.30 -13.13 15.06
N LEU A 282 0.17 -13.49 15.69
CA LEU A 282 0.05 -14.73 16.45
C LEU A 282 0.33 -15.97 15.58
N PHE A 283 0.01 -15.89 14.29
CA PHE A 283 0.16 -16.98 13.31
C PHE A 283 1.38 -16.82 12.40
N ILE A 284 2.30 -15.90 12.74
CA ILE A 284 3.42 -15.52 11.88
C ILE A 284 4.36 -16.69 11.51
N ASN A 285 4.33 -17.77 12.29
CA ASN A 285 5.16 -18.96 12.08
C ASN A 285 4.37 -20.17 11.56
N ASP A 286 3.05 -20.06 11.43
CA ASP A 286 2.21 -21.11 10.88
C ASP A 286 2.34 -21.14 9.37
N GLN A 287 2.68 -22.31 8.83
CA GLN A 287 2.88 -22.50 7.40
C GLN A 287 2.66 -23.97 7.04
N SER A 288 1.98 -24.20 5.92
CA SER A 288 1.83 -25.53 5.35
C SER A 288 3.17 -26.05 4.87
N THR A 289 3.37 -27.36 4.99
CA THR A 289 4.51 -28.09 4.43
C THR A 289 4.02 -29.04 3.36
N SER A 290 4.93 -29.77 2.70
CA SER A 290 4.55 -30.79 1.72
C SER A 290 3.73 -31.94 2.30
N THR A 291 3.68 -32.09 3.63
CA THR A 291 2.99 -33.22 4.31
C THR A 291 2.00 -32.78 5.38
N GLN A 292 1.94 -31.49 5.73
CA GLN A 292 1.06 -30.98 6.77
C GLN A 292 0.40 -29.69 6.29
N TYR A 293 -0.93 -29.68 6.31
CA TYR A 293 -1.73 -28.50 6.00
C TYR A 293 -1.94 -27.66 7.27
N SER A 294 -1.84 -26.33 7.14
CA SER A 294 -2.24 -25.39 8.18
C SER A 294 -3.37 -24.50 7.64
N THR A 295 -4.48 -24.43 8.37
CA THR A 295 -5.56 -23.46 8.10
C THR A 295 -5.14 -22.02 8.42
N ALA A 296 -4.02 -21.84 9.14
CA ALA A 296 -3.47 -20.55 9.53
C ALA A 296 -2.15 -20.23 8.80
N ASP A 297 -1.94 -20.79 7.60
CA ASP A 297 -0.73 -20.55 6.81
C ASP A 297 -0.56 -19.06 6.49
N ILE A 298 0.42 -18.42 7.14
CA ILE A 298 0.64 -16.98 7.01
C ILE A 298 1.01 -16.53 5.60
N THR A 299 1.61 -17.42 4.79
CA THR A 299 1.98 -17.09 3.42
C THR A 299 0.77 -17.09 2.51
N VAL A 300 -0.21 -17.97 2.76
CA VAL A 300 -1.51 -17.94 2.11
C VAL A 300 -2.32 -16.75 2.62
N THR A 301 -2.36 -16.50 3.93
CA THR A 301 -3.05 -15.35 4.51
C THR A 301 -2.56 -14.04 3.89
N LEU A 302 -1.26 -13.76 3.88
CA LEU A 302 -0.77 -12.51 3.28
C LEU A 302 -1.05 -12.44 1.77
N ALA A 303 -0.96 -13.55 1.03
CA ALA A 303 -1.31 -13.57 -0.38
C ALA A 303 -2.82 -13.29 -0.61
N HIS A 304 -3.67 -13.82 0.25
CA HIS A 304 -5.11 -13.60 0.25
C HIS A 304 -5.45 -12.12 0.50
N GLU A 305 -4.89 -11.54 1.56
CA GLU A 305 -5.14 -10.13 1.91
C GLU A 305 -4.60 -9.16 0.85
N LEU A 306 -3.45 -9.45 0.26
CA LEU A 306 -2.94 -8.68 -0.89
C LEU A 306 -3.85 -8.84 -2.13
N GLY A 307 -4.53 -9.97 -2.28
CA GLY A 307 -5.57 -10.19 -3.28
C GLY A 307 -6.72 -9.20 -3.09
N HIS A 308 -7.24 -9.06 -1.87
CA HIS A 308 -8.26 -8.06 -1.54
C HIS A 308 -7.79 -6.63 -1.75
N TYR A 309 -6.58 -6.29 -1.28
CA TYR A 309 -5.99 -4.96 -1.47
C TYR A 309 -5.82 -4.60 -2.96
N LEU A 310 -5.72 -5.61 -3.82
CA LEU A 310 -5.65 -5.49 -5.28
C LEU A 310 -7.00 -5.78 -5.99
N GLY A 311 -8.10 -5.84 -5.25
CA GLY A 311 -9.47 -5.83 -5.79
C GLY A 311 -10.11 -7.20 -6.03
N LEU A 312 -9.55 -8.27 -5.47
CA LEU A 312 -10.18 -9.59 -5.47
C LEU A 312 -11.18 -9.74 -4.31
N HIS A 313 -12.11 -10.67 -4.49
CA HIS A 313 -13.17 -11.04 -3.55
C HIS A 313 -13.10 -12.53 -3.26
N HIS A 314 -13.86 -12.99 -2.27
CA HIS A 314 -13.88 -14.40 -1.92
C HIS A 314 -14.45 -15.28 -3.03
N ALA A 315 -13.84 -16.45 -3.23
CA ALA A 315 -14.25 -17.41 -4.26
C ALA A 315 -15.55 -18.19 -3.92
N PHE A 316 -16.30 -17.75 -2.91
CA PHE A 316 -17.55 -18.37 -2.45
C PHE A 316 -18.66 -17.33 -2.36
N SER A 317 -19.92 -17.79 -2.31
CA SER A 317 -21.08 -16.91 -2.21
C SER A 317 -21.05 -16.07 -0.92
N GLU A 318 -20.96 -14.76 -1.07
CA GLU A 318 -21.04 -13.78 0.02
C GLU A 318 -21.78 -12.51 -0.40
N ASN A 319 -22.49 -11.88 0.53
CA ASN A 319 -23.19 -10.63 0.33
C ASN A 319 -22.76 -9.57 1.37
N ASP A 320 -23.44 -8.42 1.39
CA ASP A 320 -23.15 -7.34 2.34
C ASP A 320 -23.36 -7.73 3.82
N GLU A 321 -24.06 -8.85 4.09
CA GLU A 321 -24.27 -9.42 5.43
C GLU A 321 -23.22 -10.49 5.79
N GLY A 322 -22.29 -10.81 4.87
CA GLY A 322 -21.22 -11.79 5.03
C GLY A 322 -21.45 -13.07 4.22
N ILE A 323 -21.02 -14.20 4.77
CA ILE A 323 -21.16 -15.52 4.11
C ILE A 323 -22.64 -15.80 3.86
N TYR A 324 -23.01 -16.05 2.59
CA TYR A 324 -24.40 -16.25 2.19
C TYR A 324 -24.73 -17.75 2.08
N ASP A 325 -25.82 -18.17 2.74
CA ASP A 325 -26.37 -19.52 2.58
C ASP A 325 -27.13 -19.63 1.25
N GLY A 326 -26.38 -19.76 0.17
CA GLY A 326 -26.93 -19.95 -1.17
C GLY A 326 -25.86 -19.92 -2.25
N CYS A 327 -26.33 -19.80 -3.48
CA CYS A 327 -25.49 -19.88 -4.66
C CYS A 327 -25.64 -18.63 -5.51
N PHE A 328 -24.62 -17.77 -5.48
CA PHE A 328 -24.45 -16.74 -6.48
C PHE A 328 -22.96 -16.40 -6.65
N ASP A 329 -22.66 -15.71 -7.72
CA ASP A 329 -21.32 -15.21 -8.00
C ASP A 329 -21.18 -13.80 -7.40
N SER A 330 -20.35 -13.69 -6.37
CA SER A 330 -20.04 -12.46 -5.65
C SER A 330 -18.60 -11.99 -5.89
N ASP A 331 -17.79 -12.76 -6.62
CA ASP A 331 -16.35 -12.48 -6.75
C ASP A 331 -16.00 -11.66 -8.01
N TYR A 332 -16.97 -11.53 -8.91
CA TYR A 332 -16.88 -10.81 -10.18
C TYR A 332 -15.85 -11.43 -11.14
N CYS A 333 -15.66 -12.75 -11.08
CA CYS A 333 -14.78 -13.53 -11.95
C CYS A 333 -15.54 -14.76 -12.48
N ASP A 334 -15.86 -14.75 -13.78
CA ASP A 334 -16.66 -15.80 -14.39
C ASP A 334 -15.94 -17.15 -14.40
N ASP A 335 -14.61 -17.13 -14.47
CA ASP A 335 -13.74 -18.31 -14.44
C ASP A 335 -13.42 -18.84 -13.04
N THR A 336 -13.94 -18.22 -11.96
CA THR A 336 -13.86 -18.76 -10.60
C THR A 336 -15.08 -19.63 -10.28
N PRO A 337 -14.91 -20.92 -9.94
CA PRO A 337 -16.01 -21.75 -9.46
C PRO A 337 -16.55 -21.30 -8.09
N THR A 338 -17.65 -20.55 -8.07
CA THR A 338 -18.35 -20.20 -6.82
C THR A 338 -19.03 -21.42 -6.17
N TYR A 339 -19.13 -21.42 -4.84
CA TYR A 339 -19.76 -22.48 -4.05
C TYR A 339 -20.46 -21.94 -2.78
N ASN A 340 -21.41 -22.69 -2.23
CA ASN A 340 -22.06 -22.36 -0.96
C ASN A 340 -21.15 -22.78 0.22
N LYS A 341 -20.54 -21.80 0.88
CA LYS A 341 -19.64 -22.04 2.01
C LYS A 341 -20.37 -22.54 3.27
N VAL A 342 -21.59 -22.08 3.54
CA VAL A 342 -22.39 -22.57 4.68
C VAL A 342 -22.63 -24.09 4.56
N LYS A 343 -22.97 -24.55 3.35
CA LYS A 343 -23.11 -25.99 3.06
C LYS A 343 -21.80 -26.74 3.26
N TYR A 344 -20.68 -26.17 2.82
CA TYR A 344 -19.36 -26.77 3.03
C TYR A 344 -18.98 -26.85 4.51
N ASP A 345 -19.15 -25.79 5.29
CA ASP A 345 -18.79 -25.76 6.70
C ASP A 345 -19.63 -26.76 7.51
N ALA A 346 -20.91 -26.94 7.15
CA ALA A 346 -21.77 -27.97 7.73
C ALA A 346 -21.28 -29.40 7.42
N ASP A 347 -20.86 -29.66 6.18
CA ASP A 347 -20.29 -30.94 5.75
C ASP A 347 -18.94 -31.22 6.43
N TYR A 348 -18.08 -30.19 6.55
CA TYR A 348 -16.83 -30.24 7.29
C TYR A 348 -17.06 -30.67 8.74
N ALA A 349 -17.97 -29.98 9.45
CA ALA A 349 -18.28 -30.26 10.85
C ALA A 349 -18.91 -31.65 11.04
N TYR A 350 -19.79 -32.06 10.10
CA TYR A 350 -20.39 -33.38 10.09
C TYR A 350 -19.34 -34.47 9.90
N THR A 351 -18.47 -34.34 8.89
CA THR A 351 -17.43 -35.32 8.55
C THR A 351 -16.43 -35.46 9.68
N ALA A 352 -15.98 -34.35 10.29
CA ALA A 352 -15.07 -34.36 11.43
C ALA A 352 -15.61 -35.20 12.60
N LYS A 353 -16.92 -35.14 12.84
CA LYS A 353 -17.58 -35.81 13.98
C LYS A 353 -18.04 -37.23 13.67
N ASN A 354 -18.58 -37.46 12.49
CA ASN A 354 -19.34 -38.67 12.17
C ASN A 354 -18.66 -39.58 11.15
N ASP A 355 -17.69 -39.07 10.38
CA ASP A 355 -16.95 -39.83 9.38
C ASP A 355 -15.45 -39.48 9.37
N PRO A 356 -14.74 -39.73 10.49
CA PRO A 356 -13.35 -39.36 10.64
C PRO A 356 -12.42 -40.10 9.65
N ALA A 357 -12.87 -41.21 9.05
CA ALA A 357 -12.12 -41.92 8.02
C ALA A 357 -12.04 -41.12 6.71
N ASN A 358 -13.09 -40.35 6.39
CA ASN A 358 -13.12 -39.46 5.23
C ASN A 358 -12.63 -38.04 5.53
N PHE A 359 -12.34 -37.70 6.79
CA PHE A 359 -11.76 -36.42 7.19
C PHE A 359 -10.28 -36.30 6.77
N THR A 360 -10.06 -36.27 5.46
CA THR A 360 -8.76 -36.25 4.80
C THR A 360 -8.66 -34.98 3.94
N PHE A 361 -7.44 -34.51 3.70
CA PHE A 361 -7.22 -33.33 2.87
C PHE A 361 -7.87 -33.48 1.47
N ASP A 362 -7.72 -34.65 0.83
CA ASP A 362 -8.27 -34.91 -0.51
C ASP A 362 -9.80 -34.83 -0.58
N TYR A 363 -10.48 -35.16 0.52
CA TYR A 363 -11.93 -34.99 0.64
C TYR A 363 -12.28 -33.53 0.91
N LEU A 364 -11.60 -32.91 1.89
CA LEU A 364 -11.91 -31.57 2.39
C LEU A 364 -11.63 -30.46 1.37
N VAL A 365 -10.89 -30.72 0.29
CA VAL A 365 -10.69 -29.76 -0.82
C VAL A 365 -11.79 -29.84 -1.90
N LYS A 366 -12.75 -30.76 -1.80
CA LYS A 366 -13.84 -30.88 -2.79
C LYS A 366 -14.98 -29.91 -2.50
N ARG A 367 -15.54 -29.33 -3.55
CA ARG A 367 -16.68 -28.41 -3.51
C ARG A 367 -17.65 -28.74 -4.64
N GLU A 368 -18.90 -28.30 -4.50
CA GLU A 368 -19.89 -28.33 -5.56
C GLU A 368 -20.00 -26.94 -6.18
N ASN A 369 -19.77 -26.82 -7.48
CA ASN A 369 -19.87 -25.55 -8.20
C ASN A 369 -21.35 -25.13 -8.27
N CYS A 370 -21.66 -23.94 -7.76
CA CYS A 370 -23.01 -23.39 -7.71
C CYS A 370 -23.65 -23.16 -9.09
N LYS A 371 -22.87 -22.90 -10.14
CA LYS A 371 -23.36 -22.67 -11.50
C LYS A 371 -23.64 -23.99 -12.24
N THR A 372 -22.80 -25.01 -12.04
CA THR A 372 -22.84 -26.25 -12.84
C THR A 372 -23.29 -27.50 -12.08
N ASN A 373 -23.37 -27.44 -10.75
CA ASN A 373 -23.56 -28.57 -9.84
C ASN A 373 -22.50 -29.67 -9.97
N GLN A 374 -21.35 -29.37 -10.59
CA GLN A 374 -20.25 -30.31 -10.73
C GLN A 374 -19.30 -30.18 -9.54
N THR A 375 -18.76 -31.31 -9.10
CA THR A 375 -17.70 -31.31 -8.09
C THR A 375 -16.39 -30.80 -8.69
N PHE A 376 -15.70 -29.91 -7.97
CA PHE A 376 -14.37 -29.44 -8.32
C PHE A 376 -13.43 -29.50 -7.10
N THR A 377 -12.13 -29.38 -7.36
CA THR A 377 -11.09 -29.27 -6.32
C THR A 377 -10.79 -27.80 -6.08
N SER A 378 -10.93 -27.33 -4.84
CA SER A 378 -10.58 -25.96 -4.46
C SER A 378 -9.07 -25.74 -4.50
N THR A 379 -8.66 -24.73 -5.26
CA THR A 379 -7.25 -24.35 -5.46
C THR A 379 -7.03 -22.84 -5.37
N ASN A 380 -8.11 -22.06 -5.28
CA ASN A 380 -8.05 -20.61 -5.34
C ASN A 380 -7.47 -20.04 -4.04
N ILE A 381 -6.59 -19.04 -4.16
CA ILE A 381 -6.00 -18.32 -3.02
C ILE A 381 -7.08 -17.53 -2.25
N MET A 382 -8.16 -17.11 -2.93
CA MET A 382 -9.27 -16.35 -2.36
C MET A 382 -10.35 -17.24 -1.68
N ASP A 383 -10.04 -18.50 -1.36
CA ASP A 383 -10.92 -19.39 -0.58
C ASP A 383 -10.53 -19.37 0.92
N TYR A 384 -11.51 -19.49 1.81
CA TYR A 384 -11.32 -19.58 3.28
C TYR A 384 -11.31 -20.99 3.82
N SER A 385 -11.86 -21.91 3.04
CA SER A 385 -12.01 -23.29 3.44
C SER A 385 -10.75 -24.09 3.10
N VAL A 386 -10.66 -25.36 3.56
CA VAL A 386 -9.51 -26.22 3.25
C VAL A 386 -9.30 -26.30 1.74
N SER A 387 -8.19 -25.77 1.25
CA SER A 387 -7.90 -25.56 -0.17
C SER A 387 -6.40 -25.71 -0.42
N TYR A 388 -6.02 -26.08 -1.65
CA TYR A 388 -4.62 -26.00 -2.05
C TYR A 388 -4.07 -24.57 -2.00
N SER A 389 -4.95 -23.57 -2.18
CA SER A 389 -4.63 -22.13 -2.07
C SER A 389 -3.37 -21.73 -2.85
N ASP A 390 -3.21 -22.26 -4.06
CA ASP A 390 -1.98 -22.13 -4.86
C ASP A 390 -2.20 -21.51 -6.24
N ARG A 391 -3.42 -21.00 -6.52
CA ARG A 391 -3.80 -20.48 -7.85
C ARG A 391 -4.67 -19.24 -7.79
N PHE A 392 -4.50 -18.43 -8.84
CA PHE A 392 -5.43 -17.41 -9.28
C PHE A 392 -5.96 -17.75 -10.68
N THR A 393 -7.06 -17.11 -11.06
CA THR A 393 -7.68 -17.26 -12.39
C THR A 393 -7.35 -16.10 -13.33
N ASN A 394 -7.70 -16.20 -14.61
CA ASN A 394 -7.42 -15.14 -15.59
C ASN A 394 -8.29 -13.90 -15.35
N ASP A 395 -9.52 -14.07 -14.87
CA ASP A 395 -10.38 -12.93 -14.53
C ASP A 395 -9.86 -12.22 -13.27
N GLN A 396 -9.41 -12.98 -12.27
CA GLN A 396 -8.74 -12.43 -11.08
C GLN A 396 -7.49 -11.62 -11.47
N ARG A 397 -6.67 -12.17 -12.38
CA ARG A 397 -5.55 -11.39 -12.96
C ARG A 397 -6.05 -10.11 -13.61
N SER A 398 -7.05 -10.19 -14.47
CA SER A 398 -7.58 -9.02 -15.18
C SER A 398 -8.06 -7.92 -14.22
N ARG A 399 -8.74 -8.28 -13.12
CA ARG A 399 -9.13 -7.36 -12.05
C ARG A 399 -7.93 -6.71 -11.38
N ILE A 400 -6.93 -7.49 -10.94
CA ILE A 400 -5.69 -6.95 -10.35
C ILE A 400 -5.00 -5.98 -11.31
N ARG A 401 -4.89 -6.35 -12.60
CA ARG A 401 -4.29 -5.49 -13.63
C ARG A 401 -5.05 -4.19 -13.80
N HIS A 402 -6.38 -4.22 -13.73
CA HIS A 402 -7.22 -3.02 -13.78
C HIS A 402 -6.95 -2.09 -12.58
N VAL A 403 -6.93 -2.65 -11.36
CA VAL A 403 -6.64 -1.90 -10.13
C VAL A 403 -5.27 -1.23 -10.20
N LEU A 404 -4.22 -1.98 -10.56
CA LEU A 404 -2.86 -1.43 -10.69
C LEU A 404 -2.79 -0.26 -11.66
N THR A 405 -3.59 -0.32 -12.74
CA THR A 405 -3.56 0.65 -13.85
C THR A 405 -4.36 1.92 -13.56
N TYR A 406 -5.47 1.83 -12.81
CA TYR A 406 -6.44 2.93 -12.70
C TYR A 406 -6.82 3.35 -11.27
N SER A 407 -6.65 2.48 -10.27
CA SER A 407 -7.07 2.80 -8.90
C SER A 407 -6.09 3.77 -8.22
N PRO A 408 -6.58 4.81 -7.52
CA PRO A 408 -5.71 5.64 -6.69
C PRO A 408 -5.24 4.87 -5.45
N LEU A 409 -4.22 5.37 -4.74
CA LEU A 409 -3.69 4.79 -3.50
C LEU A 409 -3.08 3.38 -3.66
N ILE A 410 -2.65 3.06 -4.87
CA ILE A 410 -1.94 1.81 -5.19
C ILE A 410 -0.60 2.19 -5.83
N PRO A 411 0.53 1.62 -5.39
CA PRO A 411 1.83 2.02 -5.90
C PRO A 411 2.01 1.85 -7.41
N GLY A 412 2.83 2.72 -7.98
CA GLY A 412 3.27 2.67 -9.37
C GLY A 412 2.42 3.47 -10.36
N PRO A 413 2.79 3.43 -11.64
CA PRO A 413 2.24 4.32 -12.66
C PRO A 413 0.75 4.09 -12.88
N LYS A 414 0.03 5.17 -13.21
CA LYS A 414 -1.40 5.14 -13.53
C LYS A 414 -1.66 5.64 -14.94
N GLN A 415 -2.64 5.04 -15.61
CA GLN A 415 -3.05 5.42 -16.96
C GLN A 415 -4.17 6.46 -16.90
N GLY A 416 -4.09 7.50 -17.73
CA GLY A 416 -5.13 8.55 -17.82
C GLY A 416 -5.28 9.43 -16.56
N GLN A 417 -4.44 9.25 -15.55
CA GLN A 417 -4.44 10.08 -14.35
C GLN A 417 -3.87 11.47 -14.70
N THR A 418 -4.68 12.50 -14.51
CA THR A 418 -4.27 13.91 -14.68
C THR A 418 -4.45 14.63 -13.35
N GLN A 419 -3.49 15.50 -13.00
CA GLN A 419 -3.73 16.48 -11.93
C GLN A 419 -4.86 17.41 -12.39
N THR A 420 -6.08 17.16 -11.93
CA THR A 420 -7.11 18.21 -11.99
C THR A 420 -6.66 19.33 -11.04
N ARG A 421 -6.73 20.58 -11.52
CA ARG A 421 -6.12 21.77 -10.88
C ARG A 421 -6.61 22.11 -9.46
N SER A 422 -7.46 21.27 -8.86
CA SER A 422 -7.88 21.36 -7.46
C SER A 422 -7.54 20.06 -6.74
N VAL A 423 -6.27 19.92 -6.37
CA VAL A 423 -5.90 18.93 -5.34
C VAL A 423 -6.73 19.24 -4.11
N VAL A 424 -7.55 18.30 -3.65
CA VAL A 424 -8.36 18.52 -2.45
C VAL A 424 -7.40 18.58 -1.27
N GLU A 425 -7.35 19.73 -0.61
CA GLU A 425 -6.56 19.90 0.59
C GLU A 425 -7.25 19.24 1.77
N GLY A 426 -6.51 18.34 2.45
CA GLY A 426 -6.92 17.70 3.68
C GLY A 426 -7.78 16.44 3.52
N PRO A 427 -8.22 15.87 4.66
CA PRO A 427 -9.02 14.65 4.68
C PRO A 427 -10.38 14.84 4.03
N ILE A 428 -10.87 13.81 3.36
CA ILE A 428 -12.20 13.76 2.76
C ILE A 428 -12.97 12.54 3.22
N ASP A 429 -14.28 12.58 3.09
CA ASP A 429 -15.14 11.44 3.40
C ASP A 429 -15.07 10.44 2.24
N LEU A 430 -14.46 9.29 2.51
CA LEU A 430 -14.33 8.15 1.60
C LEU A 430 -14.98 6.93 2.26
N PRO A 431 -15.67 6.06 1.49
CA PRO A 431 -16.21 4.84 2.05
C PRO A 431 -15.10 3.92 2.54
N ILE A 432 -15.22 3.45 3.77
CA ILE A 432 -14.35 2.40 4.33
C ILE A 432 -15.00 1.06 4.02
N ARG A 433 -14.27 0.20 3.32
CA ARG A 433 -14.68 -1.18 3.07
C ARG A 433 -13.49 -2.09 3.29
N THR A 434 -13.67 -3.04 4.18
CA THR A 434 -12.69 -4.07 4.50
C THR A 434 -13.23 -5.46 4.10
N ALA A 435 -12.33 -6.39 3.85
CA ALA A 435 -12.62 -7.80 3.62
C ALA A 435 -11.76 -8.65 4.58
N ARG A 436 -12.36 -9.70 5.15
CA ARG A 436 -11.77 -10.58 6.17
C ARG A 436 -12.58 -11.86 6.38
#